data_AF-W0QBC4-F1
#
_entry.id   AF-W0QBC4-F1
#
_cell.length_a   1.000
_cell.length_b   1.000
_cell.length_c   1.000
_cell.angle_alpha   90.00
_cell.angle_beta   90.00
_cell.angle_gamma   90.00
#
_symmetry.space_group_name_H-M   'P 1'
#
loop_
_entity.id
_entity.type
_entity.pdbx_description
1 polymer ?
#
loop_
_entity_poly.entity_id
_entity_poly.type
_entity_poly.pdbx_seq_one_letter_code
_entity_poly.pdbx_strand_id
1 'polypeptide(L)'
;MKFTPDICQELEFYVYALASPIDNSIFYIGKGFANRVFEHEISALNDPKETDKNLEIKKIQSQNKQVVKYIITYGLTEKEAFIVENTLISFCQLFDKRSLKLSTLKNIVSGHRTSKQKNKLIPAGTVAEIQSLLSPKSVHLSELNLRENEEIMFVKIKPTPDMLGKEERNLTPQQLLDPTDSALRIRTLGDWVMKKNKADNITYILGVYPRSGMIVSAYKVGVDKSKKRYSSYDEKKNKNKVTRYNFNDNAVPINKIGNVELLSKQEDGTTQHIKINGTKYVDDNGKLLNIQSELIYSSDK
;
A
#
# COMPACT_ATOMS: atom_id res chain seq x y z
N MET A 1 9.39 5.66 17.07
CA MET A 1 9.01 5.77 15.64
C MET A 1 8.73 7.24 15.31
N LYS A 2 8.97 7.68 14.08
CA LYS A 2 8.61 9.01 13.58
C LYS A 2 8.36 8.95 12.07
N PHE A 3 7.50 9.82 11.56
CA PHE A 3 7.33 10.07 10.13
C PHE A 3 8.58 10.75 9.56
N THR A 4 8.95 10.35 8.34
CA THR A 4 9.97 11.04 7.54
C THR A 4 9.44 12.37 7.02
N PRO A 5 10.31 13.33 6.63
CA PRO A 5 9.89 14.62 6.08
C PRO A 5 8.91 14.48 4.90
N ASP A 6 9.17 13.54 3.98
CA ASP A 6 8.31 13.29 2.82
C ASP A 6 6.91 12.82 3.24
N ILE A 7 6.81 11.97 4.26
CA ILE A 7 5.53 11.53 4.81
C ILE A 7 4.81 12.70 5.47
N CYS A 8 5.51 13.51 6.26
CA CYS A 8 4.92 14.71 6.87
C CYS A 8 4.35 15.66 5.81
N GLN A 9 5.04 15.82 4.68
CA GLN A 9 4.56 16.63 3.55
C GLN A 9 3.31 16.02 2.90
N GLU A 10 3.25 14.70 2.75
CA GLU A 10 2.09 14.00 2.18
C GLU A 10 0.87 13.98 3.12
N LEU A 11 1.11 13.91 4.44
CA LEU A 11 0.04 13.90 5.44
C LEU A 11 -0.58 15.28 5.66
N GLU A 12 0.18 16.38 5.47
CA GLU A 12 -0.25 17.74 5.83
C GLU A 12 -0.83 17.76 7.27
N PHE A 13 -2.01 18.35 7.48
CA PHE A 13 -2.77 18.11 8.71
C PHE A 13 -3.56 16.81 8.62
N TYR A 14 -3.65 16.11 9.75
CA TYR A 14 -4.33 14.83 9.86
C TYR A 14 -5.07 14.73 11.20
N VAL A 15 -5.99 13.76 11.30
CA VAL A 15 -6.66 13.40 12.56
C VAL A 15 -6.30 11.96 12.89
N TYR A 16 -5.99 11.70 14.16
CA TYR A 16 -5.53 10.40 14.65
C TYR A 16 -6.29 9.95 15.90
N ALA A 17 -6.23 8.65 16.16
CA ALA A 17 -6.67 8.02 17.39
C ALA A 17 -5.50 7.34 18.12
N LEU A 18 -5.56 7.34 19.44
CA LEU A 18 -4.76 6.45 20.30
C LEU A 18 -5.67 5.36 20.86
N ALA A 19 -5.22 4.11 20.79
CA ALA A 19 -5.96 2.97 21.30
C ALA A 19 -5.12 2.09 22.22
N SER A 20 -5.78 1.50 23.20
CA SER A 20 -5.18 0.56 24.14
C SER A 20 -5.06 -0.82 23.49
N PRO A 21 -3.85 -1.42 23.42
CA PRO A 21 -3.67 -2.78 22.93
C PRO A 21 -4.15 -3.85 23.94
N ILE A 22 -4.68 -3.44 25.10
CA ILE A 22 -5.17 -4.36 26.14
C ILE A 22 -6.60 -4.80 25.82
N ASP A 23 -7.45 -3.85 25.45
CA ASP A 23 -8.88 -4.05 25.19
C ASP A 23 -9.34 -3.51 23.82
N ASN A 24 -8.42 -2.99 23.01
CA ASN A 24 -8.66 -2.36 21.71
C ASN A 24 -9.58 -1.12 21.77
N SER A 25 -9.70 -0.47 22.93
CA SER A 25 -10.48 0.76 23.08
C SER A 25 -9.72 1.99 22.56
N ILE A 26 -10.42 2.86 21.85
CA ILE A 26 -9.91 4.21 21.51
C ILE A 26 -10.14 5.09 22.74
N PHE A 27 -9.08 5.69 23.27
CA PHE A 27 -9.16 6.56 24.45
C PHE A 27 -8.78 8.02 24.16
N TYR A 28 -8.32 8.33 22.95
CA TYR A 28 -7.97 9.70 22.57
C TYR A 28 -8.15 9.92 21.08
N ILE A 29 -8.69 11.09 20.72
CA ILE A 29 -8.74 11.63 19.35
C ILE A 29 -8.00 12.97 19.37
N GLY A 30 -7.17 13.20 18.36
CA GLY A 30 -6.46 14.46 18.22
C GLY A 30 -6.20 14.85 16.77
N LYS A 31 -6.04 16.15 16.52
CA LYS A 31 -5.44 16.67 15.28
C LYS A 31 -3.92 16.72 15.38
N GLY A 32 -3.26 16.47 14.26
CA GLY A 32 -1.80 16.42 14.18
C GLY A 32 -1.27 17.13 12.95
N PHE A 33 -0.04 17.62 13.09
CA PHE A 33 0.82 18.08 12.02
C PHE A 33 2.22 17.49 12.27
N ALA A 34 2.93 17.12 11.20
CA ALA A 34 4.22 16.43 11.30
C ALA A 34 4.17 15.23 12.27
N ASN A 35 5.02 15.21 13.30
CA ASN A 35 5.18 14.08 14.22
C ASN A 35 4.31 14.13 15.48
N ARG A 36 3.29 15.00 15.52
CA ARG A 36 2.43 15.22 16.70
C ARG A 36 1.87 13.94 17.33
N VAL A 37 1.49 12.95 16.51
CA VAL A 37 0.94 11.66 16.99
C VAL A 37 1.90 10.87 17.89
N PHE A 38 3.22 11.06 17.75
CA PHE A 38 4.24 10.37 18.54
C PHE A 38 4.60 11.10 19.83
N GLU A 39 4.34 12.40 19.91
CA GLU A 39 4.78 13.24 21.04
C GLU A 39 4.08 12.89 22.35
N HIS A 40 2.87 12.32 22.30
CA HIS A 40 2.08 12.03 23.52
C HIS A 40 2.75 11.03 24.46
N GLU A 41 3.42 10.01 23.93
CA GLU A 41 4.14 9.04 24.77
C GLU A 41 5.31 9.70 25.51
N ILE A 42 5.99 10.65 24.86
CA ILE A 42 7.09 11.40 25.45
C ILE A 42 6.57 12.40 26.48
N SER A 43 5.49 13.12 26.16
CA SER A 43 4.88 14.08 27.07
C SER A 43 4.28 13.42 28.31
N ALA A 44 3.66 12.24 28.20
CA ALA A 44 3.06 11.55 29.34
C ALA A 44 4.09 11.11 30.41
N LEU A 45 5.34 10.89 30.01
CA LEU A 45 6.45 10.57 30.91
C LEU A 45 7.01 11.80 31.64
N ASN A 46 6.96 12.97 30.99
CA ASN A 46 7.59 14.19 31.46
C ASN A 46 6.61 15.21 32.08
N ASP A 47 5.31 15.04 31.86
CA ASP A 47 4.28 15.92 32.40
C ASP A 47 3.86 15.44 33.80
N PRO A 48 4.09 16.24 34.86
CA PRO A 48 3.64 15.90 36.21
C PRO A 48 2.11 15.92 36.34
N LYS A 49 1.38 16.45 35.34
CA LYS A 49 -0.07 16.52 35.33
C LYS A 49 -0.68 15.17 34.96
N GLU A 50 -1.41 14.59 35.91
CA GLU A 50 -2.21 13.37 35.71
C GLU A 50 -3.52 13.72 35.00
N THR A 51 -3.51 13.64 33.67
CA THR A 51 -4.73 13.63 32.86
C THR A 51 -5.14 12.18 32.60
N ASP A 52 -6.44 11.92 32.41
CA ASP A 52 -6.96 10.56 32.10
C ASP A 52 -6.21 9.91 30.93
N LYS A 53 -5.88 10.70 29.91
CA LYS A 53 -5.04 10.28 28.79
C LYS A 53 -3.65 9.80 29.25
N ASN A 54 -2.95 10.59 30.07
CA ASN A 54 -1.60 10.23 30.54
C ASN A 54 -1.64 8.99 31.45
N LEU A 55 -2.70 8.84 32.26
CA LEU A 55 -2.91 7.66 33.10
C LEU A 55 -3.10 6.39 32.26
N GLU A 56 -3.92 6.44 31.20
CA GLU A 56 -4.11 5.28 30.32
C GLU A 56 -2.81 4.92 29.57
N ILE A 57 -2.04 5.91 29.11
CA ILE A 57 -0.71 5.66 28.49
C ILE A 57 0.23 4.98 29.48
N LYS A 58 0.34 5.48 30.72
CA LYS A 58 1.19 4.89 31.77
C LYS A 58 0.76 3.45 32.11
N LYS A 59 -0.54 3.17 32.16
CA LYS A 59 -1.11 1.82 32.37
C LYS A 59 -0.75 0.85 31.24
N ILE A 60 -0.77 1.30 29.99
CA ILE A 60 -0.35 0.46 28.84
C ILE A 60 1.15 0.16 28.94
N GLN A 61 1.95 1.17 29.24
CA GLN A 61 3.40 1.06 29.34
C GLN A 61 3.84 0.17 30.52
N SER A 62 3.14 0.20 31.66
CA SER A 62 3.45 -0.66 32.81
C SER A 62 3.27 -2.16 32.52
N GLN A 63 2.56 -2.51 31.44
CA GLN A 63 2.44 -3.87 30.92
C GLN A 63 3.45 -4.18 29.80
N ASN A 64 4.47 -3.34 29.61
CA ASN A 64 5.45 -3.43 28.51
C ASN A 64 4.80 -3.42 27.11
N LYS A 65 3.64 -2.79 26.96
CA LYS A 65 2.94 -2.62 25.67
C LYS A 65 3.12 -1.20 25.14
N GLN A 66 2.90 -1.02 23.84
CA GLN A 66 2.96 0.26 23.15
C GLN A 66 1.57 0.74 22.77
N VAL A 67 1.32 2.05 22.85
CA VAL A 67 0.03 2.62 22.44
C VAL A 67 -0.12 2.47 20.93
N VAL A 68 -1.25 1.90 20.50
CA VAL A 68 -1.56 1.77 19.06
C VAL A 68 -2.02 3.12 18.55
N LYS A 69 -1.44 3.56 17.43
CA LYS A 69 -1.67 4.87 16.82
C LYS A 69 -2.29 4.67 15.45
N TYR A 70 -3.47 5.28 15.24
CA TYR A 70 -4.19 5.23 13.98
C TYR A 70 -4.26 6.61 13.35
N ILE A 71 -4.00 6.72 12.06
CA ILE A 71 -4.42 7.87 11.26
C ILE A 71 -5.85 7.59 10.76
N ILE A 72 -6.79 8.48 11.08
CA ILE A 72 -8.19 8.38 10.68
C ILE A 72 -8.40 9.03 9.31
N THR A 73 -7.72 10.16 9.06
CA THR A 73 -7.72 10.86 7.78
C THR A 73 -6.56 11.85 7.72
N TYR A 74 -6.15 12.27 6.52
CA TYR A 74 -4.98 13.12 6.27
C TYR A 74 -5.11 13.90 4.94
N GLY A 75 -4.16 14.78 4.67
CA GLY A 75 -4.18 15.68 3.52
C GLY A 75 -5.24 16.77 3.70
N LEU A 76 -5.33 17.30 4.92
CA LEU A 76 -6.27 18.32 5.33
C LEU A 76 -5.57 19.67 5.49
N THR A 77 -6.34 20.74 5.35
CA THR A 77 -6.01 22.02 5.96
C THR A 77 -6.19 21.94 7.48
N GLU A 78 -5.56 22.85 8.22
CA GLU A 78 -5.74 22.89 9.68
C GLU A 78 -7.20 23.05 10.10
N LYS A 79 -7.94 23.91 9.40
CA LYS A 79 -9.36 24.16 9.68
C LYS A 79 -10.20 22.90 9.50
N GLU A 80 -9.95 22.14 8.42
CA GLU A 80 -10.63 20.86 8.19
C GLU A 80 -10.28 19.85 9.28
N ALA A 81 -9.00 19.72 9.64
CA ALA A 81 -8.57 18.80 10.71
C ALA A 81 -9.21 19.15 12.06
N PHE A 82 -9.32 20.43 12.40
CA PHE A 82 -10.01 20.89 13.60
C PHE A 82 -11.50 20.53 13.60
N ILE A 83 -12.21 20.73 12.48
CA ILE A 83 -13.63 20.36 12.35
C ILE A 83 -13.81 18.84 12.48
N VAL A 84 -12.94 18.05 11.85
CA VAL A 84 -13.00 16.58 11.89
C VAL A 84 -12.71 16.06 13.30
N GLU A 85 -11.68 16.58 13.97
CA GLU A 85 -11.36 16.25 15.37
C GLU A 85 -12.57 16.49 16.28
N ASN A 86 -13.16 17.69 16.23
CA ASN A 86 -14.32 18.03 17.05
C ASN A 86 -15.53 17.13 16.75
N THR A 87 -15.74 16.81 15.47
CA THR A 87 -16.84 15.92 15.03
C THR A 87 -16.65 14.51 15.58
N LEU A 88 -15.44 13.96 15.53
CA LEU A 88 -15.15 12.61 16.02
C LEU A 88 -15.21 12.53 17.54
N ILE A 89 -14.72 13.55 18.26
CA ILE A 89 -14.87 13.62 19.73
C ILE A 89 -16.36 13.63 20.10
N SER A 90 -17.16 14.48 19.43
CA SER A 90 -18.60 14.54 19.65
C SER A 90 -19.28 13.22 19.34
N PHE A 91 -18.86 12.55 18.25
CA PHE A 91 -19.35 11.22 17.88
C PHE A 91 -19.04 10.18 18.96
N CYS A 92 -17.79 10.08 19.44
CA CYS A 92 -17.40 9.18 20.52
C CYS A 92 -18.22 9.41 21.80
N GLN A 93 -18.40 10.68 22.20
CA GLN A 93 -19.21 11.03 23.37
C GLN A 93 -20.67 10.59 23.25
N LEU A 94 -21.23 10.49 22.04
CA LEU A 94 -22.57 9.94 21.85
C LEU A 94 -22.63 8.46 22.23
N PHE A 95 -21.61 7.66 21.90
CA PHE A 95 -21.56 6.24 22.29
C PHE A 95 -21.49 6.10 23.80
N ASP A 96 -20.63 6.87 24.46
CA ASP A 96 -20.44 6.80 25.91
C ASP A 96 -21.72 7.22 26.65
N LYS A 97 -22.29 8.39 26.30
CA LYS A 97 -23.43 8.97 27.01
C LYS A 97 -24.76 8.27 26.73
N ARG A 98 -24.90 7.63 25.57
CA ARG A 98 -26.15 6.99 25.14
C ARG A 98 -26.06 5.47 25.08
N SER A 99 -24.91 4.89 25.46
CA SER A 99 -24.64 3.45 25.40
C SER A 99 -24.93 2.84 24.01
N LEU A 100 -24.65 3.60 22.95
CA LEU A 100 -24.86 3.14 21.58
C LEU A 100 -23.87 2.03 21.25
N LYS A 101 -24.25 1.14 20.35
CA LYS A 101 -23.36 0.11 19.78
C LYS A 101 -23.20 0.35 18.29
N LEU A 102 -21.97 0.26 17.81
CA LEU A 102 -21.70 0.35 16.39
C LEU A 102 -21.90 -1.03 15.75
N SER A 103 -22.74 -1.11 14.73
CA SER A 103 -22.80 -2.26 13.82
C SER A 103 -22.04 -1.93 12.54
N THR A 104 -21.85 -2.93 11.66
CA THR A 104 -21.27 -2.68 10.34
C THR A 104 -22.10 -1.63 9.61
N LEU A 105 -21.46 -0.50 9.26
CA LEU A 105 -22.10 0.58 8.50
C LEU A 105 -22.66 0.03 7.18
N LYS A 106 -23.89 0.43 6.86
CA LYS A 106 -24.62 -0.04 5.68
C LYS A 106 -24.55 0.94 4.51
N ASN A 107 -23.70 1.96 4.62
CA ASN A 107 -23.55 2.98 3.58
C ASN A 107 -23.01 2.34 2.29
N ILE A 108 -23.67 2.61 1.17
CA ILE A 108 -23.19 2.21 -0.16
C ILE A 108 -21.90 2.97 -0.52
N VAL A 109 -21.78 4.21 -0.03
CA VAL A 109 -20.58 5.05 -0.19
C VAL A 109 -19.83 5.10 1.14
N SER A 110 -18.60 4.60 1.17
CA SER A 110 -17.72 4.58 2.36
C SER A 110 -17.07 5.94 2.68
N GLY A 111 -17.74 7.04 2.30
CA GLY A 111 -17.22 8.41 2.40
C GLY A 111 -16.52 8.92 1.14
N HIS A 112 -16.37 10.25 1.05
CA HIS A 112 -15.64 10.92 -0.02
C HIS A 112 -14.21 11.24 0.45
N ARG A 113 -13.23 10.74 -0.30
CA ARG A 113 -11.81 11.02 -0.06
C ARG A 113 -11.49 12.48 -0.37
N THR A 114 -10.60 13.09 0.41
CA THR A 114 -10.03 14.41 0.09
C THR A 114 -9.35 14.38 -1.29
N SER A 115 -9.16 15.53 -1.92
CA SER A 115 -8.43 15.61 -3.20
C SER A 115 -7.04 14.95 -3.12
N LYS A 116 -6.38 15.07 -1.97
CA LYS A 116 -5.09 14.44 -1.65
C LYS A 116 -5.19 12.92 -1.47
N GLN A 117 -6.27 12.43 -0.88
CA GLN A 117 -6.52 10.99 -0.65
C GLN A 117 -7.13 10.24 -1.83
N LYS A 118 -7.75 10.93 -2.80
CA LYS A 118 -8.49 10.32 -3.94
C LYS A 118 -7.72 9.20 -4.63
N ASN A 119 -6.40 9.25 -4.58
CA ASN A 119 -5.51 8.35 -5.30
C ASN A 119 -4.51 7.60 -4.41
N LYS A 120 -4.71 7.63 -3.10
CA LYS A 120 -3.92 6.86 -2.14
C LYS A 120 -4.59 5.52 -1.89
N LEU A 121 -3.83 4.50 -1.48
CA LEU A 121 -4.42 3.17 -1.32
C LEU A 121 -5.43 3.14 -0.16
N ILE A 122 -5.00 3.60 1.02
CA ILE A 122 -5.84 3.71 2.22
C ILE A 122 -6.03 5.17 2.66
N PRO A 123 -7.23 5.55 3.12
CA PRO A 123 -7.47 6.85 3.74
C PRO A 123 -7.19 6.86 5.25
N ALA A 124 -7.15 5.68 5.87
CA ALA A 124 -7.02 5.45 7.30
C ALA A 124 -6.30 4.13 7.55
N GLY A 125 -5.59 4.02 8.68
CA GLY A 125 -4.86 2.83 9.08
C GLY A 125 -3.95 3.12 10.27
N THR A 126 -3.20 2.12 10.71
CA THR A 126 -2.13 2.32 11.69
C THR A 126 -1.06 3.24 11.12
N VAL A 127 -0.33 3.91 12.01
CA VAL A 127 0.81 4.75 11.63
C VAL A 127 1.86 3.98 10.83
N ALA A 128 2.10 2.71 11.15
CA ALA A 128 3.03 1.84 10.43
C ALA A 128 2.56 1.56 8.99
N GLU A 129 1.29 1.19 8.81
CA GLU A 129 0.71 0.97 7.48
C GLU A 129 0.78 2.24 6.62
N ILE A 130 0.39 3.39 7.17
CA ILE A 130 0.42 4.67 6.47
C ILE A 130 1.85 5.04 6.07
N GLN A 131 2.81 4.85 6.98
CA GLN A 131 4.22 5.11 6.70
C GLN A 131 4.78 4.21 5.59
N SER A 132 4.53 2.90 5.67
CA SER A 132 4.96 1.93 4.64
C SER A 132 4.39 2.30 3.26
N LEU A 133 3.12 2.73 3.23
CA LEU A 133 2.41 3.02 1.98
C LEU A 133 2.77 4.36 1.35
N LEU A 134 3.09 5.37 2.16
CA LEU A 134 3.42 6.71 1.66
C LEU A 134 4.91 6.87 1.37
N SER A 135 5.78 6.03 1.96
CA SER A 135 7.23 6.09 1.72
C SER A 135 7.81 4.69 1.43
N PRO A 136 7.48 4.08 0.28
CA PRO A 136 8.16 2.87 -0.15
C PRO A 136 9.65 3.13 -0.29
N LYS A 137 10.48 2.22 0.22
CA LYS A 137 11.95 2.34 0.13
C LYS A 137 12.35 2.44 -1.35
N SER A 138 13.10 3.47 -1.71
CA SER A 138 13.62 3.62 -3.06
C SER A 138 14.83 2.72 -3.25
N VAL A 139 14.83 1.93 -4.32
CA VAL A 139 15.93 1.05 -4.72
C VAL A 139 16.29 1.35 -6.17
N HIS A 140 17.56 1.61 -6.45
CA HIS A 140 18.01 1.78 -7.81
C HIS A 140 18.04 0.44 -8.53
N LEU A 141 17.60 0.44 -9.79
CA LEU A 141 17.49 -0.77 -10.61
C LEU A 141 18.80 -1.57 -10.69
N SER A 142 19.95 -0.89 -10.69
CA SER A 142 21.26 -1.56 -10.69
C SER A 142 21.50 -2.39 -9.43
N GLU A 143 20.87 -2.07 -8.29
CA GLU A 143 20.99 -2.83 -7.04
C GLU A 143 20.33 -4.21 -7.15
N LEU A 144 19.41 -4.41 -8.10
CA LEU A 144 18.80 -5.73 -8.34
C LEU A 144 19.80 -6.75 -8.88
N ASN A 145 20.96 -6.32 -9.39
CA ASN A 145 22.02 -7.18 -9.94
C ASN A 145 21.48 -8.22 -10.93
N LEU A 146 20.70 -7.77 -11.91
CA LEU A 146 20.16 -8.62 -12.97
C LEU A 146 21.29 -9.20 -13.82
N ARG A 147 21.16 -10.45 -14.23
CA ARG A 147 22.06 -11.06 -15.23
C ARG A 147 21.72 -10.51 -16.62
N GLU A 148 22.67 -10.59 -17.57
CA GLU A 148 22.53 -10.09 -18.95
C GLU A 148 21.25 -10.54 -19.68
N ASN A 149 20.71 -11.72 -19.35
CA ASN A 149 19.50 -12.27 -19.97
C ASN A 149 18.23 -12.14 -19.11
N GLU A 150 18.29 -11.40 -18.00
CA GLU A 150 17.15 -11.24 -17.10
C GLU A 150 16.41 -9.93 -17.37
N GLU A 151 15.18 -10.05 -17.85
CA GLU A 151 14.28 -8.90 -18.05
C GLU A 151 13.20 -8.83 -16.95
N ILE A 152 12.83 -7.60 -16.58
CA ILE A 152 11.73 -7.31 -15.65
C ILE A 152 10.56 -6.67 -16.40
N MET A 153 9.38 -7.25 -16.26
CA MET A 153 8.13 -6.64 -16.67
C MET A 153 7.46 -5.93 -15.48
N PHE A 154 7.18 -4.64 -15.62
CA PHE A 154 6.37 -3.87 -14.67
C PHE A 154 4.93 -3.78 -15.15
N VAL A 155 4.03 -4.20 -14.27
CA VAL A 155 2.58 -4.23 -14.49
C VAL A 155 1.91 -3.18 -13.62
N LYS A 156 1.10 -2.31 -14.20
CA LYS A 156 0.31 -1.32 -13.44
C LYS A 156 -0.92 -1.99 -12.82
N ILE A 157 -0.92 -2.19 -11.50
CA ILE A 157 -2.05 -2.76 -10.76
C ILE A 157 -2.99 -1.64 -10.32
N LYS A 158 -3.99 -1.35 -11.14
CA LYS A 158 -5.07 -0.46 -10.72
C LYS A 158 -6.06 -1.23 -9.83
N PRO A 159 -6.66 -0.58 -8.83
CA PRO A 159 -7.83 -1.11 -8.15
C PRO A 159 -9.03 -0.94 -9.09
N THR A 160 -9.05 -1.73 -10.16
CA THR A 160 -10.11 -1.79 -11.18
C THR A 160 -10.85 -3.11 -11.07
N PRO A 161 -12.10 -3.19 -11.60
CA PRO A 161 -12.88 -4.42 -11.60
C PRO A 161 -12.10 -5.57 -12.24
N ASP A 162 -12.33 -6.79 -11.76
CA ASP A 162 -11.75 -7.98 -12.40
C ASP A 162 -12.31 -8.15 -13.81
N MET A 163 -11.42 -8.40 -14.78
CA MET A 163 -11.82 -8.76 -16.14
C MET A 163 -12.36 -10.20 -16.21
N LEU A 164 -12.26 -10.98 -15.12
CA LEU A 164 -12.61 -12.40 -15.03
C LEU A 164 -13.94 -12.66 -14.31
N GLY A 165 -14.99 -11.92 -14.65
CA GLY A 165 -16.38 -12.35 -14.40
C GLY A 165 -16.79 -12.60 -12.95
N LYS A 166 -16.04 -12.12 -11.94
CA LYS A 166 -16.48 -12.10 -10.55
C LYS A 166 -17.23 -10.81 -10.26
N GLU A 167 -18.34 -10.90 -9.53
CA GLU A 167 -19.19 -9.76 -9.15
C GLU A 167 -18.48 -8.71 -8.25
N GLU A 168 -17.25 -8.98 -7.79
CA GLU A 168 -16.47 -8.09 -6.95
C GLU A 168 -15.83 -6.95 -7.74
N ARG A 169 -16.28 -5.72 -7.43
CA ARG A 169 -16.12 -4.56 -8.30
C ARG A 169 -14.75 -3.90 -8.29
N ASN A 170 -13.79 -4.20 -7.41
CA ASN A 170 -12.41 -3.67 -7.42
C ASN A 170 -11.53 -4.44 -6.43
N LEU A 171 -10.20 -4.48 -6.62
CA LEU A 171 -9.29 -4.88 -5.53
C LEU A 171 -9.49 -3.98 -4.31
N THR A 172 -9.74 -4.58 -3.15
CA THR A 172 -9.70 -3.86 -1.88
C THR A 172 -8.26 -3.46 -1.53
N PRO A 173 -8.06 -2.43 -0.71
CA PRO A 173 -6.73 -2.11 -0.19
C PRO A 173 -6.05 -3.30 0.49
N GLN A 174 -6.80 -4.12 1.22
CA GLN A 174 -6.31 -5.31 1.89
C GLN A 174 -5.77 -6.33 0.88
N GLN A 175 -6.52 -6.60 -0.20
CA GLN A 175 -6.09 -7.50 -1.27
C GLN A 175 -4.84 -6.97 -2.01
N LEU A 176 -4.70 -5.65 -2.16
CA LEU A 176 -3.52 -5.06 -2.81
C LEU A 176 -2.28 -5.04 -1.91
N LEU A 177 -2.45 -5.12 -0.59
CA LEU A 177 -1.38 -5.20 0.41
C LEU A 177 -0.95 -6.64 0.71
N ASP A 178 -1.77 -7.62 0.35
CA ASP A 178 -1.44 -9.03 0.51
C ASP A 178 -0.80 -9.58 -0.78
N PRO A 179 0.54 -9.77 -0.83
CA PRO A 179 1.22 -10.28 -2.01
C PRO A 179 0.83 -11.74 -2.35
N THR A 180 0.14 -12.43 -1.45
CA THR A 180 -0.37 -13.80 -1.65
C THR A 180 -1.80 -13.84 -2.19
N ASP A 181 -2.46 -12.69 -2.31
CA ASP A 181 -3.84 -12.62 -2.76
C ASP A 181 -3.99 -13.07 -4.23
N SER A 182 -4.95 -13.97 -4.45
CA SER A 182 -5.20 -14.58 -5.77
C SER A 182 -5.63 -13.55 -6.82
N ALA A 183 -6.38 -12.52 -6.45
CA ALA A 183 -6.86 -11.48 -7.35
C ALA A 183 -5.71 -10.55 -7.78
N LEU A 184 -4.74 -10.33 -6.88
CA LEU A 184 -3.49 -9.63 -7.20
C LEU A 184 -2.61 -10.46 -8.15
N ARG A 185 -2.45 -11.77 -7.88
CA ARG A 185 -1.71 -12.69 -8.76
C ARG A 185 -2.22 -12.66 -10.20
N ILE A 186 -3.52 -12.84 -10.37
CA ILE A 186 -4.17 -12.85 -11.69
C ILE A 186 -3.92 -11.53 -12.43
N ARG A 187 -4.07 -10.40 -11.74
CA ARG A 187 -3.84 -9.07 -12.32
C ARG A 187 -2.39 -8.78 -12.64
N THR A 188 -1.43 -9.46 -12.02
CA THR A 188 -0.01 -9.30 -12.34
C THR A 188 0.40 -10.21 -13.50
N LEU A 189 -0.20 -11.40 -13.63
CA LEU A 189 0.28 -12.43 -14.56
C LEU A 189 -0.61 -12.63 -15.81
N GLY A 190 -1.81 -12.06 -15.82
CA GLY A 190 -2.85 -12.37 -16.81
C GLY A 190 -2.82 -11.51 -18.09
N ASP A 191 -2.96 -12.19 -19.23
CA ASP A 191 -3.46 -11.71 -20.52
C ASP A 191 -2.79 -10.44 -21.11
N TRP A 192 -1.47 -10.34 -20.99
CA TRP A 192 -0.69 -9.19 -21.48
C TRP A 192 -0.51 -9.17 -22.99
N VAL A 193 -0.58 -7.99 -23.61
CA VAL A 193 -0.46 -7.83 -25.06
C VAL A 193 0.96 -7.42 -25.42
N MET A 194 1.72 -8.34 -26.00
CA MET A 194 3.11 -8.07 -26.37
C MET A 194 3.57 -8.88 -27.57
N LYS A 195 4.79 -8.60 -28.05
CA LYS A 195 5.45 -9.43 -29.07
C LYS A 195 5.99 -10.70 -28.43
N LYS A 196 5.95 -11.81 -29.17
CA LYS A 196 6.41 -13.12 -28.69
C LYS A 196 7.83 -13.09 -28.11
N ASN A 197 8.78 -12.44 -28.80
CA ASN A 197 10.16 -12.34 -28.34
C ASN A 197 10.30 -11.70 -26.95
N LYS A 198 9.43 -10.72 -26.63
CA LYS A 198 9.38 -10.11 -25.30
C LYS A 198 8.81 -11.09 -24.27
N ALA A 199 7.72 -11.78 -24.61
CA ALA A 199 7.14 -12.81 -23.75
C ALA A 199 8.13 -13.95 -23.42
N ASP A 200 8.96 -14.32 -24.38
CA ASP A 200 9.98 -15.36 -24.24
C ASP A 200 11.13 -14.94 -23.29
N ASN A 201 11.48 -13.65 -23.24
CA ASN A 201 12.64 -13.13 -22.49
C ASN A 201 12.33 -12.65 -21.06
N ILE A 202 11.09 -12.25 -20.76
CA ILE A 202 10.71 -11.75 -19.43
C ILE A 202 11.06 -12.77 -18.37
N THR A 203 11.92 -12.45 -17.40
CA THR A 203 12.27 -13.34 -16.28
C THR A 203 11.43 -13.05 -15.04
N TYR A 204 11.17 -11.77 -14.77
CA TYR A 204 10.45 -11.31 -13.60
C TYR A 204 9.23 -10.49 -14.01
N ILE A 205 8.10 -10.65 -13.30
CA ILE A 205 6.92 -9.80 -13.46
C ILE A 205 6.59 -9.18 -12.10
N LEU A 206 6.60 -7.85 -12.05
CA LEU A 206 6.36 -7.06 -10.84
C LEU A 206 5.06 -6.28 -11.00
N GLY A 207 4.11 -6.52 -10.09
CA GLY A 207 2.91 -5.71 -9.95
C GLY A 207 3.24 -4.42 -9.20
N VAL A 208 2.88 -3.28 -9.77
CA VAL A 208 3.21 -1.95 -9.27
C VAL A 208 1.94 -1.13 -9.05
N TYR A 209 1.76 -0.58 -7.85
CA TYR A 209 0.67 0.34 -7.58
C TYR A 209 0.92 1.68 -8.30
N PRO A 210 -0.01 2.12 -9.16
CA PRO A 210 0.12 3.39 -9.88
C PRO A 210 0.36 4.55 -8.91
N ARG A 211 1.24 5.48 -9.31
CA ARG A 211 1.63 6.72 -8.60
C ARG A 211 2.69 6.58 -7.52
N SER A 212 2.60 5.60 -6.63
CA SER A 212 3.66 5.39 -5.64
C SER A 212 4.87 4.67 -6.23
N GLY A 213 4.69 3.90 -7.30
CA GLY A 213 5.73 3.00 -7.81
C GLY A 213 5.96 1.79 -6.91
N MET A 214 5.13 1.62 -5.89
CA MET A 214 5.23 0.57 -4.89
C MET A 214 5.02 -0.80 -5.52
N ILE A 215 5.97 -1.71 -5.30
CA ILE A 215 5.82 -3.12 -5.66
C ILE A 215 4.82 -3.76 -4.70
N VAL A 216 3.78 -4.36 -5.26
CA VAL A 216 2.70 -5.03 -4.51
C VAL A 216 2.72 -6.54 -4.69
N SER A 217 3.29 -7.03 -5.79
CA SER A 217 3.52 -8.45 -6.02
C SER A 217 4.71 -8.67 -6.93
N ALA A 218 5.36 -9.82 -6.81
CA ALA A 218 6.53 -10.15 -7.59
C ALA A 218 6.57 -11.64 -7.91
N TYR A 219 6.86 -11.97 -9.16
CA TYR A 219 6.87 -13.34 -9.66
C TYR A 219 8.08 -13.59 -10.57
N LYS A 220 8.64 -14.80 -10.48
CA LYS A 220 9.57 -15.34 -11.47
C LYS A 220 8.83 -16.28 -12.39
N VAL A 221 8.99 -16.12 -13.70
CA VAL A 221 8.24 -16.90 -14.71
C VAL A 221 9.14 -17.91 -15.43
N GLY A 222 8.54 -19.03 -15.84
CA GLY A 222 9.24 -20.13 -16.52
C GLY A 222 10.36 -20.75 -15.70
N VAL A 223 10.10 -20.94 -14.41
CA VAL A 223 11.01 -21.62 -13.48
C VAL A 223 11.09 -23.11 -13.83
N ASP A 224 9.95 -23.74 -14.10
CA ASP A 224 9.88 -25.12 -14.57
C ASP A 224 9.99 -25.15 -16.10
N LYS A 225 11.16 -25.58 -16.59
CA LYS A 225 11.47 -25.70 -18.02
C LYS A 225 10.69 -26.82 -18.73
N SER A 226 10.08 -27.74 -17.97
CA SER A 226 9.25 -28.81 -18.55
C SER A 226 7.85 -28.32 -18.94
N LYS A 227 7.42 -27.18 -18.38
CA LYS A 227 6.12 -26.57 -18.62
C LYS A 227 6.22 -25.40 -19.59
N LYS A 228 5.13 -25.12 -20.31
CA LYS A 228 5.03 -23.88 -21.09
C LYS A 228 5.21 -22.67 -20.17
N ARG A 229 5.97 -21.66 -20.63
CA ARG A 229 6.21 -20.41 -19.88
C ARG A 229 4.92 -19.61 -19.68
N TYR A 230 4.06 -19.65 -20.68
CA TYR A 230 2.79 -18.95 -20.75
C TYR A 230 1.81 -19.74 -21.61
N SER A 231 0.52 -19.43 -21.45
CA SER A 231 -0.51 -19.73 -22.44
C SER A 231 -0.77 -18.48 -23.30
N SER A 232 -1.20 -18.66 -24.55
CA SER A 232 -1.42 -17.53 -25.46
C SER A 232 -2.61 -17.74 -26.37
N TYR A 233 -3.32 -16.66 -26.65
CA TYR A 233 -4.46 -16.66 -27.57
C TYR A 233 -4.54 -15.33 -28.32
N ASP A 234 -5.22 -15.35 -29.46
CA ASP A 234 -5.42 -14.16 -30.28
C ASP A 234 -6.79 -13.52 -30.00
N GLU A 235 -6.80 -12.19 -29.89
CA GLU A 235 -8.01 -11.39 -29.71
C GLU A 235 -8.10 -10.35 -30.84
N LYS A 236 -9.32 -10.09 -31.33
CA LYS A 236 -9.58 -8.98 -32.26
C LYS A 236 -9.86 -7.71 -31.47
N LYS A 237 -9.04 -6.67 -31.66
CA LYS A 237 -9.23 -5.34 -31.08
C LYS A 237 -9.20 -4.30 -32.19
N ASN A 238 -10.34 -3.64 -32.44
CA ASN A 238 -10.50 -2.56 -33.44
C ASN A 238 -9.82 -2.86 -34.79
N LYS A 239 -10.31 -3.90 -35.49
CA LYS A 239 -9.81 -4.43 -36.79
C LYS A 239 -8.41 -5.06 -36.78
N ASN A 240 -7.60 -4.87 -35.73
CA ASN A 240 -6.28 -5.47 -35.60
C ASN A 240 -6.32 -6.73 -34.74
N LYS A 241 -5.48 -7.72 -35.10
CA LYS A 241 -5.27 -8.94 -34.32
C LYS A 241 -4.16 -8.69 -33.30
N VAL A 242 -4.43 -8.96 -32.03
CA VAL A 242 -3.43 -8.88 -30.95
C VAL A 242 -3.30 -10.25 -30.29
N THR A 243 -2.07 -10.64 -29.94
CA THR A 243 -1.81 -11.88 -29.19
C THR A 243 -1.61 -11.54 -27.73
N ARG A 244 -2.29 -12.29 -26.85
CA ARG A 244 -2.19 -12.18 -25.40
C ARG A 244 -1.37 -13.32 -24.82
N TYR A 245 -0.64 -13.02 -23.75
CA TYR A 245 0.25 -13.94 -23.06
C TYR A 245 -0.11 -13.97 -21.58
N ASN A 246 -0.43 -15.15 -21.07
CA ASN A 246 -0.81 -15.37 -19.68
C ASN A 246 0.26 -16.23 -19.00
N PHE A 247 0.87 -15.69 -17.95
CA PHE A 247 2.00 -16.31 -17.25
C PHE A 247 1.58 -17.02 -15.95
N ASN A 248 0.28 -17.08 -15.64
CA ASN A 248 -0.21 -17.51 -14.32
C ASN A 248 0.16 -18.95 -13.95
N ASP A 249 0.20 -19.87 -14.92
CA ASP A 249 0.34 -21.30 -14.66
C ASP A 249 1.76 -21.74 -14.27
N ASN A 250 2.79 -20.99 -14.69
CA ASN A 250 4.21 -21.31 -14.49
C ASN A 250 5.01 -20.16 -13.88
N ALA A 251 4.35 -19.38 -13.02
CA ALA A 251 4.95 -18.30 -12.25
C ALA A 251 5.06 -18.68 -10.77
N VAL A 252 6.23 -18.44 -10.18
CA VAL A 252 6.49 -18.68 -8.76
C VAL A 252 6.59 -17.32 -8.05
N PRO A 253 5.88 -17.10 -6.93
CA PRO A 253 6.03 -15.86 -6.16
C PRO A 253 7.46 -15.74 -5.62
N ILE A 254 7.99 -14.51 -5.62
CA ILE A 254 9.32 -14.20 -5.09
C ILE A 254 9.24 -13.00 -4.15
N ASN A 255 10.12 -12.97 -3.16
CA ASN A 255 10.29 -11.83 -2.26
C ASN A 255 11.62 -11.08 -2.49
N LYS A 256 12.50 -11.59 -3.35
CA LYS A 256 13.83 -11.02 -3.60
C LYS A 256 14.28 -11.17 -5.05
N ILE A 257 15.07 -10.20 -5.52
CA ILE A 257 15.86 -10.27 -6.75
C ILE A 257 17.29 -9.87 -6.40
N GLY A 258 18.26 -10.71 -6.74
CA GLY A 258 19.63 -10.55 -6.26
C GLY A 258 19.67 -10.48 -4.73
N ASN A 259 20.21 -9.39 -4.19
CA ASN A 259 20.30 -9.12 -2.76
C ASN A 259 19.21 -8.16 -2.25
N VAL A 260 18.29 -7.74 -3.11
CA VAL A 260 17.23 -6.79 -2.76
C VAL A 260 15.97 -7.55 -2.38
N GLU A 261 15.50 -7.33 -1.15
CA GLU A 261 14.15 -7.74 -0.76
C GLU A 261 13.11 -6.77 -1.35
N LEU A 262 12.19 -7.32 -2.13
CA LEU A 262 11.10 -6.59 -2.77
C LEU A 262 9.91 -6.40 -1.82
N LEU A 263 9.65 -7.43 -1.02
CA LEU A 263 8.49 -7.57 -0.14
C LEU A 263 8.95 -8.28 1.15
N SER A 264 9.06 -7.56 2.26
CA SER A 264 9.57 -8.10 3.52
C SER A 264 8.57 -7.88 4.67
N LYS A 265 8.25 -8.96 5.40
CA LYS A 265 7.39 -8.86 6.59
C LYS A 265 8.16 -8.20 7.73
N GLN A 266 7.55 -7.19 8.34
CA GLN A 266 8.06 -6.49 9.50
C GLN A 266 7.58 -7.17 10.79
N GLU A 267 8.23 -6.85 11.92
CA GLU A 267 7.88 -7.39 13.24
C GLU A 267 6.44 -7.06 13.66
N ASP A 268 5.91 -5.93 13.20
CA ASP A 268 4.53 -5.49 13.44
C ASP A 268 3.49 -6.17 12.51
N GLY A 269 3.94 -7.12 11.68
CA GLY A 269 3.10 -7.86 10.75
C GLY A 269 2.83 -7.13 9.43
N THR A 270 3.26 -5.88 9.27
CA THR A 270 3.12 -5.16 8.00
C THR A 270 4.11 -5.66 6.95
N THR A 271 3.78 -5.48 5.67
CA THR A 271 4.74 -5.68 4.58
C THR A 271 5.44 -4.36 4.30
N GLN A 272 6.77 -4.35 4.33
CA GLN A 272 7.56 -3.27 3.79
C GLN A 272 7.61 -3.42 2.27
N HIS A 273 7.18 -2.37 1.59
CA HIS A 273 7.21 -2.30 0.14
C HIS A 273 8.37 -1.41 -0.33
N ILE A 274 8.91 -1.74 -1.51
CA ILE A 274 9.90 -0.91 -2.18
C ILE A 274 9.32 -0.28 -3.45
N LYS A 275 10.03 0.69 -4.00
CA LYS A 275 9.84 1.22 -5.36
C LYS A 275 11.17 1.19 -6.09
N ILE A 276 11.13 0.95 -7.40
CA ILE A 276 12.34 0.89 -8.24
C ILE A 276 12.49 2.19 -9.03
N ASN A 277 13.66 2.82 -8.95
CA ASN A 277 14.04 3.97 -9.77
C ASN A 277 15.21 3.63 -10.72
N GLY A 278 15.67 4.58 -11.55
CA GLY A 278 16.76 4.35 -12.50
C GLY A 278 16.34 3.70 -13.82
N THR A 279 15.06 3.78 -14.19
CA THR A 279 14.59 3.44 -15.55
C THR A 279 14.11 4.71 -16.24
N LYS A 280 14.20 4.80 -17.57
CA LYS A 280 13.59 5.90 -18.35
C LYS A 280 12.06 5.95 -18.30
N TYR A 281 11.42 5.06 -17.54
CA TYR A 281 9.98 4.87 -17.46
C TYR A 281 9.41 5.18 -16.07
N VAL A 282 10.28 5.48 -15.11
CA VAL A 282 9.95 5.97 -13.77
C VAL A 282 10.72 7.27 -13.53
N ASP A 283 10.17 8.20 -12.78
CA ASP A 283 10.93 9.38 -12.34
C ASP A 283 11.95 9.02 -11.25
N ASP A 284 12.75 9.99 -10.82
CA ASP A 284 13.77 9.80 -9.77
C ASP A 284 13.17 9.32 -8.44
N ASN A 285 11.88 9.58 -8.24
CA ASN A 285 11.09 9.13 -7.10
C ASN A 285 10.49 7.73 -7.30
N GLY A 286 10.84 7.00 -8.37
CA GLY A 286 10.35 5.67 -8.69
C GLY A 286 8.89 5.63 -9.18
N LYS A 287 8.27 6.78 -9.44
CA LYS A 287 6.90 6.85 -9.92
C LYS A 287 6.85 6.64 -11.42
N LEU A 288 6.00 5.71 -11.85
CA LEU A 288 5.75 5.42 -13.26
C LEU A 288 5.34 6.67 -14.03
N LEU A 289 6.08 6.97 -15.09
CA LEU A 289 5.72 7.97 -16.08
C LEU A 289 4.40 7.58 -16.77
N ASN A 290 3.71 8.56 -17.36
CA ASN A 290 2.39 8.36 -17.97
C ASN A 290 2.50 7.54 -19.27
N ILE A 291 2.63 6.23 -19.10
CA ILE A 291 2.82 5.24 -20.15
C ILE A 291 1.53 4.43 -20.26
N GLN A 292 1.00 4.30 -21.48
CA GLN A 292 -0.29 3.66 -21.73
C GLN A 292 -0.25 2.13 -21.59
N SER A 293 0.93 1.50 -21.68
CA SER A 293 1.12 0.05 -21.66
C SER A 293 1.99 -0.41 -20.48
N GLU A 294 1.97 -1.72 -20.24
CA GLU A 294 2.99 -2.48 -19.52
C GLU A 294 4.40 -2.15 -20.01
N LEU A 295 5.38 -2.28 -19.11
CA LEU A 295 6.76 -1.93 -19.36
C LEU A 295 7.64 -3.15 -19.19
N ILE A 296 8.58 -3.33 -20.12
CA ILE A 296 9.58 -4.39 -20.02
C ILE A 296 10.93 -3.69 -20.04
N TYR A 297 11.68 -3.91 -18.96
CA TYR A 297 13.04 -3.45 -18.76
C TYR A 297 14.00 -4.61 -18.98
N SER A 298 15.07 -4.36 -19.73
CA SER A 298 16.16 -5.30 -19.99
C SER A 298 17.45 -4.72 -19.41
N SER A 299 18.32 -5.56 -18.85
CA SER A 299 19.64 -5.16 -18.34
C SER A 299 20.48 -4.39 -19.36
N ASP A 300 20.25 -4.62 -20.65
CA ASP A 300 21.13 -4.16 -21.73
C ASP A 300 20.72 -2.82 -22.39
N LYS A 301 19.80 -2.03 -21.81
CA LYS A 301 19.41 -0.71 -22.35
C LYS A 301 19.00 0.36 -21.35
#